data_AF-A0A7C3DY45-F1
#
_entry.id   AF-A0A7C3DY45-F1
#
_cell.length_a   1.000
_cell.length_b   1.000
_cell.length_c   1.000
_cell.angle_alpha   90.00
_cell.angle_beta   90.00
_cell.angle_gamma   90.00
#
_symmetry.space_group_name_H-M   'P 1'
#
loop_
_entity.id
_entity.type
_entity.pdbx_description
1 polymer ?
#
loop_
_entity_poly.entity_id
_entity_poly.type
_entity_poly.pdbx_seq_one_letter_code
_entity_poly.pdbx_strand_id
1 'polypeptide(L)'
;MGKIIRGMLSDPCYLQGISAFAAKRTWTQLFYFDVIQLLPYRDEYPIRKAVRKYFPHDLNAYLSSCQNNNGYEISGLNNFFKAVIYLSFLFVITIILIPVTRRKISTGIKVFFWLFLVAMVSNAFVCSVLSSGNSRYQGRIIWIIPVVSLLIIIELILYKYKKKIQDND
;
A
#
# COMPACT_ATOMS: atom_id res chain seq x y z
N MET A 1 -21.67 20.75 -14.21
CA MET A 1 -22.00 19.79 -13.12
C MET A 1 -23.51 19.69 -12.99
N GLY A 2 -24.08 18.49 -13.12
CA GLY A 2 -25.55 18.30 -13.12
C GLY A 2 -26.20 18.60 -11.77
N LYS A 3 -27.45 19.09 -11.77
CA LYS A 3 -28.26 19.43 -10.59
C LYS A 3 -28.23 18.34 -9.50
N ILE A 4 -28.09 17.07 -9.90
CA ILE A 4 -28.01 15.90 -9.02
C ILE A 4 -26.77 15.95 -8.12
N ILE A 5 -25.59 16.25 -8.67
CA ILE A 5 -24.33 16.31 -7.90
C ILE A 5 -24.40 17.45 -6.88
N ARG A 6 -24.95 18.60 -7.29
CA ARG A 6 -25.11 19.75 -6.40
C ARG A 6 -26.12 19.45 -5.29
N GLY A 7 -27.20 18.74 -5.57
CA GLY A 7 -28.17 18.28 -4.56
C GLY A 7 -27.52 17.36 -3.54
N MET A 8 -26.79 16.34 -4.00
CA MET A 8 -26.07 15.41 -3.12
C MET A 8 -25.02 16.08 -2.22
N LEU A 9 -24.39 17.16 -2.69
CA LEU A 9 -23.40 17.92 -1.93
C LEU A 9 -24.00 19.02 -1.04
N SER A 10 -25.25 19.43 -1.26
CA SER A 10 -25.88 20.51 -0.49
C SER A 10 -26.71 20.00 0.67
N ASP A 11 -27.24 18.78 0.57
CA ASP A 11 -28.05 18.18 1.62
C ASP A 11 -27.17 17.51 2.69
N PRO A 12 -27.28 17.92 3.98
CA PRO A 12 -26.42 17.43 5.05
C PRO A 12 -26.57 15.92 5.30
N CYS A 13 -27.75 15.35 5.05
CA CYS A 13 -27.99 13.91 5.18
C CYS A 13 -27.16 13.09 4.18
N TYR A 14 -27.14 13.51 2.90
CA TYR A 14 -26.35 12.83 1.87
C TYR A 14 -24.85 13.05 2.05
N LEU A 15 -24.44 14.24 2.50
CA LEU A 15 -23.04 14.55 2.75
C LEU A 15 -22.45 13.72 3.90
N GLN A 16 -23.22 13.48 4.97
CA GLN A 16 -22.83 12.56 6.05
C GLN A 16 -22.69 11.12 5.54
N GLY A 17 -23.63 10.66 4.71
CA GLY A 17 -23.54 9.33 4.10
C GLY A 17 -22.31 9.16 3.20
N ILE A 18 -22.03 10.16 2.34
CA ILE A 18 -20.87 10.15 1.44
C ILE A 18 -19.56 10.18 2.22
N SER A 19 -19.46 11.04 3.24
CA SER A 19 -18.24 11.13 4.05
C SER A 19 -17.97 9.86 4.87
N ALA A 20 -19.00 9.28 5.49
CA ALA A 20 -18.88 7.99 6.20
C ALA A 20 -18.48 6.85 5.25
N PHE A 21 -19.06 6.81 4.06
CA PHE A 21 -18.71 5.83 3.03
C PHE A 21 -17.26 5.98 2.55
N ALA A 22 -16.85 7.21 2.25
CA ALA A 22 -15.48 7.51 1.82
C ALA A 22 -14.46 7.15 2.92
N ALA A 23 -14.75 7.48 4.18
CA ALA A 23 -13.90 7.12 5.31
C ALA A 23 -13.77 5.60 5.46
N LYS A 24 -14.90 4.86 5.43
CA LYS A 24 -14.90 3.40 5.51
C LYS A 24 -14.09 2.76 4.39
N ARG A 25 -14.28 3.23 3.15
CA ARG A 25 -13.54 2.70 1.99
C ARG A 25 -12.06 3.06 2.01
N THR A 26 -11.71 4.25 2.47
CA THR A 26 -10.32 4.67 2.67
C THR A 26 -9.65 3.78 3.69
N TRP A 27 -10.31 3.50 4.82
CA TRP A 27 -9.80 2.60 5.85
C TRP A 27 -9.56 1.20 5.30
N THR A 28 -10.54 0.62 4.62
CA THR A 28 -10.38 -0.68 3.99
C THR A 28 -9.22 -0.67 3.00
N GLN A 29 -9.14 0.33 2.12
CA GLN A 29 -8.08 0.42 1.12
C GLN A 29 -6.70 0.54 1.77
N LEU A 30 -6.56 1.27 2.89
CA LEU A 30 -5.28 1.48 3.58
C LEU A 30 -4.65 0.16 4.05
N PHE A 31 -5.46 -0.78 4.52
CA PHE A 31 -5.01 -2.10 4.99
C PHE A 31 -5.18 -3.21 3.95
N TYR A 32 -5.85 -2.92 2.82
CA TYR A 32 -6.06 -3.86 1.74
C TYR A 32 -4.98 -3.72 0.68
N PHE A 33 -3.88 -4.44 0.89
CA PHE A 33 -2.79 -4.55 -0.06
C PHE A 33 -2.36 -6.00 -0.22
N ASP A 34 -2.17 -6.41 -1.46
CA ASP A 34 -1.58 -7.68 -1.86
C ASP A 34 -0.41 -7.32 -2.77
N VAL A 35 0.74 -7.91 -2.51
CA VAL A 35 1.96 -7.62 -3.29
C VAL A 35 1.87 -8.27 -4.66
N ILE A 36 1.25 -9.46 -4.71
CA ILE A 36 1.09 -10.24 -5.93
C ILE A 36 -0.37 -10.68 -6.05
N GLN A 37 -0.97 -10.44 -7.21
CA GLN A 37 -2.31 -10.89 -7.54
C GLN A 37 -2.28 -11.61 -8.89
N LEU A 38 -2.36 -12.95 -8.85
CA LEU A 38 -2.56 -13.78 -10.03
C LEU A 38 -3.96 -14.39 -9.92
N LEU A 39 -4.95 -13.74 -10.51
CA LEU A 39 -6.29 -14.30 -10.62
C LEU A 39 -6.49 -14.83 -12.04
N PRO A 40 -7.07 -16.03 -12.20
CA PRO A 40 -7.45 -16.52 -13.51
C PRO A 40 -8.53 -15.61 -14.10
N TYR A 41 -8.35 -15.16 -15.33
CA TYR A 41 -9.40 -14.40 -16.02
C TYR A 41 -10.45 -15.40 -16.53
N ARG A 42 -11.62 -15.39 -15.89
CA ARG A 42 -12.82 -16.11 -16.36
C ARG A 42 -13.29 -15.60 -17.72
N ASP A 43 -14.09 -16.39 -18.44
CA ASP A 43 -14.61 -16.04 -19.78
C ASP A 43 -15.41 -14.73 -19.81
N GLU A 44 -15.94 -14.31 -18.67
CA GLU A 44 -16.70 -13.07 -18.51
C GLU A 44 -15.83 -11.81 -18.67
N TYR A 45 -14.51 -11.90 -18.42
CA TYR A 45 -13.64 -10.73 -18.44
C TYR A 45 -13.38 -10.23 -19.87
N PRO A 46 -13.44 -8.90 -20.11
CA PRO A 46 -13.22 -8.31 -21.44
C PRO A 46 -11.88 -8.68 -22.06
N ILE A 47 -10.85 -8.84 -21.22
CA ILE A 47 -9.48 -9.19 -21.64
C ILE A 47 -9.46 -10.56 -22.32
N ARG A 48 -10.15 -11.57 -21.76
CA ARG A 48 -10.20 -12.92 -22.35
C ARG A 48 -10.98 -12.93 -23.67
N LYS A 49 -12.03 -12.11 -23.78
CA LYS A 49 -12.76 -11.90 -25.04
C LYS A 49 -11.87 -11.23 -26.10
N ALA A 50 -11.05 -10.25 -25.71
CA ALA A 50 -10.10 -9.59 -26.60
C ALA A 50 -9.00 -10.55 -27.08
N VAL A 51 -8.42 -11.35 -26.19
CA VAL A 51 -7.42 -12.38 -26.57
C VAL A 51 -8.03 -13.40 -27.52
N ARG A 52 -9.24 -13.92 -27.24
CA ARG A 52 -9.94 -14.83 -28.15
C ARG A 52 -10.21 -14.20 -29.52
N LYS A 53 -10.53 -12.90 -29.58
CA LYS A 53 -10.86 -12.19 -30.82
C LYS A 53 -9.63 -11.88 -31.67
N TYR A 54 -8.55 -11.41 -31.05
CA TYR A 54 -7.38 -10.87 -31.77
C TYR A 54 -6.18 -11.82 -31.80
N PHE A 55 -6.09 -12.78 -30.85
CA PHE A 55 -4.98 -13.72 -30.69
C PHE A 55 -5.49 -15.17 -30.48
N PRO A 56 -6.31 -15.73 -31.39
CA PRO A 56 -6.94 -17.03 -31.20
C PRO A 56 -5.92 -18.18 -31.10
N HIS A 57 -4.77 -18.08 -31.78
CA HIS A 57 -3.71 -19.09 -31.73
C HIS A 57 -3.00 -19.14 -30.37
N ASP A 58 -2.89 -18.01 -29.68
CA ASP A 58 -2.26 -17.93 -28.35
C ASP A 58 -3.23 -18.30 -27.21
N LEU A 59 -4.53 -18.42 -27.52
CA LEU A 59 -5.55 -18.68 -26.50
C LEU A 59 -5.30 -20.00 -25.78
N ASN A 60 -4.90 -21.06 -26.49
CA ASN A 60 -4.64 -22.36 -25.86
C ASN A 60 -3.39 -22.31 -24.95
N ALA A 61 -2.33 -21.61 -25.37
CA ALA A 61 -1.15 -21.40 -24.56
C ALA A 61 -1.45 -20.55 -23.30
N TYR A 62 -2.33 -19.56 -23.45
CA TYR A 62 -2.82 -18.77 -22.33
C TYR A 62 -3.65 -19.62 -21.34
N LEU A 63 -4.58 -20.43 -21.85
CA LEU A 63 -5.46 -21.26 -21.02
C LEU A 63 -4.69 -22.36 -20.29
N SER A 64 -3.64 -22.91 -20.91
CA SER A 64 -2.74 -23.90 -20.30
C SER A 64 -1.72 -23.29 -19.34
N SER A 65 -1.56 -21.97 -19.31
CA SER A 65 -0.58 -21.31 -18.44
C SER A 65 -0.85 -21.58 -16.94
N CYS A 66 0.23 -21.70 -16.17
CA CYS A 66 0.16 -21.88 -14.71
C CYS A 66 -0.62 -20.74 -14.02
N GLN A 67 -0.58 -19.52 -14.58
CA GLN A 67 -1.32 -18.38 -14.06
C GLN A 67 -2.84 -18.55 -14.20
N ASN A 68 -3.31 -19.18 -15.28
CA ASN A 68 -4.74 -19.41 -15.53
C ASN A 68 -5.27 -20.67 -14.81
N ASN A 69 -4.41 -21.67 -14.58
CA ASN A 69 -4.77 -22.92 -13.92
C ASN A 69 -4.59 -22.92 -12.39
N ASN A 70 -4.61 -21.76 -11.74
CA ASN A 70 -4.38 -21.60 -10.30
C ASN A 70 -3.05 -22.22 -9.80
N GLY A 71 -2.04 -22.35 -10.66
CA GLY A 71 -0.80 -23.07 -10.38
C GLY A 71 0.14 -22.39 -9.37
N TYR A 72 -0.21 -21.20 -8.86
CA TYR A 72 0.57 -20.49 -7.85
C TYR A 72 -0.31 -20.12 -6.67
N GLU A 73 -0.10 -20.80 -5.54
CA GLU A 73 -0.67 -20.40 -4.27
C GLU A 73 0.20 -19.28 -3.66
N ILE A 74 -0.15 -18.02 -3.96
CA ILE A 74 0.65 -16.84 -3.55
C ILE A 74 0.19 -16.29 -2.19
N SER A 75 -0.79 -16.94 -1.57
CA SER A 75 -1.34 -16.59 -0.25
C SER A 75 -0.21 -16.51 0.79
N GLY A 76 0.65 -17.52 0.87
CA GLY A 76 1.77 -17.60 1.81
C GLY A 76 2.78 -16.46 1.63
N LEU A 77 3.16 -16.17 0.37
CA LEU A 77 4.12 -15.11 0.06
C LEU A 77 3.54 -13.71 0.35
N ASN A 78 2.26 -13.48 0.02
CA ASN A 78 1.58 -12.24 0.37
C ASN A 78 1.49 -12.05 1.89
N ASN A 79 1.23 -13.12 2.64
CA ASN A 79 1.22 -13.08 4.11
C ASN A 79 2.61 -12.78 4.68
N PHE A 80 3.67 -13.37 4.12
CA PHE A 80 5.05 -13.05 4.49
C PHE A 80 5.35 -11.57 4.28
N PHE A 81 5.04 -11.01 3.11
CA PHE A 81 5.26 -9.59 2.85
C PHE A 81 4.43 -8.68 3.75
N LYS A 82 3.16 -9.03 4.02
CA LYS A 82 2.34 -8.32 5.01
C LYS A 82 2.99 -8.30 6.39
N ALA A 83 3.49 -9.45 6.85
CA ALA A 83 4.20 -9.53 8.12
C ALA A 83 5.45 -8.63 8.15
N VAL A 84 6.27 -8.65 7.10
CA VAL A 84 7.45 -7.79 6.97
C VAL A 84 7.08 -6.30 7.05
N ILE A 85 6.03 -5.91 6.33
CA ILE A 85 5.53 -4.53 6.33
C ILE A 85 5.04 -4.12 7.72
N TYR A 86 4.22 -4.95 8.37
CA TYR A 86 3.69 -4.64 9.70
C TYR A 86 4.79 -4.58 10.76
N LEU A 87 5.76 -5.49 10.71
CA LEU A 87 6.93 -5.47 11.61
C LEU A 87 7.78 -4.22 11.37
N SER A 88 8.02 -3.86 10.11
CA SER A 88 8.76 -2.64 9.75
C SER A 88 8.02 -1.39 10.25
N PHE A 89 6.70 -1.34 10.10
CA PHE A 89 5.86 -0.25 10.57
C PHE A 89 5.91 -0.12 12.10
N LEU A 90 5.74 -1.24 12.80
CA LEU A 90 5.80 -1.29 14.26
C LEU A 90 7.18 -0.84 14.78
N PHE A 91 8.25 -1.28 14.12
CA PHE A 91 9.62 -0.85 14.43
C PHE A 91 9.78 0.67 14.29
N VAL A 92 9.38 1.23 13.14
CA VAL A 92 9.49 2.67 12.86
C VAL A 92 8.70 3.50 13.89
N ILE A 93 7.45 3.11 14.17
CA ILE A 93 6.62 3.79 15.18
C ILE A 93 7.26 3.73 16.56
N THR A 94 7.70 2.55 16.99
CA THR A 94 8.28 2.35 18.32
C THR A 94 9.50 3.24 18.51
N ILE A 95 10.38 3.27 17.51
CA ILE A 95 11.61 4.06 17.55
C ILE A 95 11.35 5.57 17.52
N ILE A 96 10.37 6.04 16.75
CA ILE A 96 10.01 7.47 16.67
C ILE A 96 9.30 7.95 17.94
N LEU A 97 8.48 7.11 18.58
CA LEU A 97 7.73 7.49 19.78
C LEU A 97 8.58 7.46 21.06
N ILE A 98 9.57 6.56 21.17
CA ILE A 98 10.43 6.47 22.34
C ILE A 98 11.41 7.68 22.38
N PRO A 99 11.39 8.54 23.43
CA PRO A 99 12.19 9.77 23.46
C PRO A 99 13.71 9.53 23.35
N VAL A 100 14.20 8.45 23.95
CA VAL A 100 15.63 8.10 24.00
C VAL A 100 16.18 7.73 22.63
N THR A 101 15.39 7.04 21.81
CA THR A 101 15.78 6.65 20.44
C THR A 101 15.47 7.73 19.44
N ARG A 102 14.37 8.49 19.62
CA ARG A 102 13.98 9.61 18.76
C ARG A 102 15.06 10.68 18.61
N ARG A 103 15.84 10.92 19.67
CA ARG A 103 16.96 11.89 19.66
C ARG A 103 18.13 11.44 18.79
N LYS A 104 18.25 10.15 18.52
CA LYS A 104 19.32 9.55 17.69
C LYS A 104 19.00 9.60 16.20
N ILE A 105 17.79 10.04 15.83
CA ILE A 105 17.28 10.05 14.46
C ILE A 105 17.15 11.47 13.95
N SER A 106 17.60 11.69 12.71
CA SER A 106 17.52 12.98 12.04
C SER A 106 16.08 13.47 11.91
N THR A 107 15.91 14.79 11.97
CA THR A 107 14.61 15.42 11.73
C THR A 107 14.12 15.15 10.30
N GLY A 108 15.04 15.00 9.33
CA GLY A 108 14.73 14.66 7.95
C GLY A 108 13.95 13.35 7.82
N ILE A 109 14.42 12.25 8.42
CA ILE A 109 13.72 10.96 8.38
C ILE A 109 12.34 11.04 9.05
N LYS A 110 12.24 11.73 10.19
CA LYS A 110 10.95 11.90 10.89
C LYS A 110 9.92 12.65 10.04
N VAL A 111 10.34 13.75 9.42
CA VAL A 111 9.48 14.54 8.51
C VAL A 111 9.09 13.72 7.28
N PHE A 112 10.07 13.03 6.67
CA PHE A 112 9.81 12.15 5.54
C PHE A 112 8.77 11.06 5.87
N PHE A 113 8.88 10.41 7.02
CA PHE A 113 7.92 9.39 7.45
C PHE A 113 6.50 9.96 7.62
N TRP A 114 6.35 11.12 8.26
CA TRP A 114 5.04 11.75 8.43
C TRP A 114 4.42 12.20 7.10
N LEU A 115 5.21 12.83 6.23
CA LEU A 115 4.78 13.19 4.88
C LEU A 115 4.33 11.96 4.09
N PHE A 116 5.08 10.87 4.23
CA PHE A 116 4.76 9.60 3.60
C PHE A 116 3.43 9.01 4.12
N LEU A 117 3.16 9.07 5.43
CA LEU A 117 1.86 8.65 5.97
C LEU A 117 0.68 9.44 5.40
N VAL A 118 0.83 10.76 5.30
CA VAL A 118 -0.18 11.62 4.67
C VAL A 118 -0.39 11.23 3.20
N ALA A 119 0.70 10.95 2.48
CA ALA A 119 0.63 10.48 1.09
C ALA A 119 -0.07 9.12 0.97
N MET A 120 0.20 8.17 1.87
CA MET A 120 -0.49 6.86 1.89
C MET A 120 -1.99 6.99 2.10
N VAL A 121 -2.42 7.82 3.06
CA VAL A 121 -3.84 8.07 3.35
C VAL A 121 -4.50 8.77 2.17
N SER A 122 -3.84 9.78 1.60
CA SER A 122 -4.34 10.49 0.41
C SER A 122 -4.50 9.53 -0.77
N ASN A 123 -3.53 8.66 -1.01
CA ASN A 123 -3.61 7.63 -2.04
C ASN A 123 -4.76 6.63 -1.78
N ALA A 124 -4.94 6.18 -0.53
CA ALA A 124 -6.06 5.31 -0.17
C ALA A 124 -7.41 5.97 -0.43
N PHE A 125 -7.55 7.25 -0.08
CA PHE A 125 -8.76 8.03 -0.30
C PHE A 125 -9.07 8.17 -1.79
N VAL A 126 -8.11 8.69 -2.57
CA VAL A 126 -8.27 8.90 -4.01
C VAL A 126 -8.58 7.57 -4.72
N CYS A 127 -7.82 6.51 -4.45
CA CYS A 127 -8.01 5.22 -5.11
C CYS A 127 -9.32 4.52 -4.71
N SER A 128 -9.81 4.71 -3.48
CA SER A 128 -11.02 4.00 -3.01
C SER A 128 -12.33 4.72 -3.35
N VAL A 129 -12.27 6.05 -3.48
CA VAL A 129 -13.42 6.91 -3.82
C VAL A 129 -13.56 7.07 -5.33
N LEU A 130 -12.46 7.28 -6.06
CA LEU A 130 -12.50 7.55 -7.51
C LEU A 130 -12.34 6.29 -8.37
N SER A 131 -11.73 5.23 -7.84
CA SER A 131 -11.52 3.97 -8.54
C SER A 131 -12.21 2.83 -7.79
N SER A 132 -12.52 1.73 -8.49
CA SER A 132 -12.75 0.46 -7.82
C SER A 132 -11.47 0.11 -7.07
N GLY A 133 -11.50 0.15 -5.74
CA GLY A 133 -10.34 -0.14 -4.90
C GLY A 133 -9.68 -1.45 -5.32
N ASN A 134 -8.38 -1.40 -5.58
CA ASN A 134 -7.59 -2.56 -5.98
C ASN A 134 -6.35 -2.63 -5.08
N SER A 135 -6.04 -3.81 -4.60
CA SER A 135 -4.89 -4.09 -3.73
C SER A 135 -3.55 -3.66 -4.34
N ARG A 136 -3.45 -3.62 -5.68
CA ARG A 136 -2.25 -3.20 -6.43
C ARG A 136 -1.83 -1.75 -6.16
N TYR A 137 -2.76 -0.84 -5.87
CA TYR A 137 -2.43 0.57 -5.67
C TYR A 137 -1.67 0.78 -4.36
N GLN A 138 -2.10 0.14 -3.27
CA GLN A 138 -1.40 0.22 -2.00
C GLN A 138 -0.18 -0.70 -1.92
N GLY A 139 -0.22 -1.86 -2.59
CA GLY A 139 0.89 -2.82 -2.63
C GLY A 139 2.21 -2.27 -3.19
N ARG A 140 2.19 -1.16 -3.94
CA ARG A 140 3.40 -0.51 -4.45
C ARG A 140 3.98 0.51 -3.49
N ILE A 141 3.13 1.35 -2.90
CA ILE A 141 3.56 2.47 -2.04
C ILE A 141 4.04 1.97 -0.68
N ILE A 142 3.44 0.88 -0.20
CA ILE A 142 3.69 0.37 1.15
C ILE A 142 5.14 -0.11 1.40
N TRP A 143 5.90 -0.39 0.34
CA TRP A 143 7.32 -0.75 0.41
C TRP A 143 8.22 0.34 0.95
N ILE A 144 7.77 1.59 0.97
CA ILE A 144 8.51 2.69 1.59
C ILE A 144 8.64 2.48 3.10
N ILE A 145 7.72 1.77 3.76
CA ILE A 145 7.81 1.47 5.20
C ILE A 145 9.08 0.65 5.52
N PRO A 146 9.33 -0.52 4.89
CA PRO A 146 10.62 -1.21 5.01
C PRO A 146 11.83 -0.33 4.71
N VAL A 147 11.78 0.53 3.68
CA VAL A 147 12.90 1.41 3.33
C VAL A 147 13.19 2.40 4.47
N VAL A 148 12.17 3.06 5.02
CA VAL A 148 12.32 3.94 6.19
C VAL A 148 12.88 3.18 7.39
N SER A 149 12.43 1.94 7.61
CA SER A 149 12.95 1.10 8.70
C SER A 149 14.46 0.86 8.56
N LEU A 150 14.95 0.61 7.33
CA LEU A 150 16.37 0.44 7.05
C LEU A 150 17.16 1.73 7.26
N LEU A 151 16.63 2.88 6.81
CA LEU A 151 17.28 4.18 7.03
C LEU A 151 17.44 4.49 8.53
N ILE A 152 16.43 4.17 9.34
CA ILE A 152 16.51 4.31 10.79
C ILE A 152 17.59 3.40 11.38
N ILE A 153 17.68 2.15 10.95
CA ILE A 153 18.72 1.21 11.39
C ILE A 153 20.11 1.78 11.09
N ILE A 154 20.31 2.32 9.88
CA ILE A 154 21.58 2.94 9.47
C ILE A 154 21.93 4.13 10.38
N GLU A 155 20.98 5.04 10.66
CA GLU A 155 21.24 6.17 11.56
C GLU A 155 21.59 5.72 12.98
N LEU A 156 20.95 4.67 13.49
CA LEU A 156 21.26 4.13 14.80
C LEU A 156 22.68 3.53 14.86
N ILE A 157 23.12 2.87 13.78
CA ILE A 157 24.49 2.34 13.66
C ILE A 157 25.50 3.49 13.60
N LEU A 158 25.25 4.50 12.75
CA LEU A 158 26.12 5.67 12.61
C LEU A 158 26.24 6.46 13.92
N TYR A 159 25.13 6.62 14.64
CA TYR A 159 25.13 7.24 15.96
C TYR A 159 26.02 6.51 16.96
N LYS A 160 25.91 5.17 17.01
CA LYS A 160 26.76 4.33 17.88
C LYS A 160 28.24 4.46 17.50
N TYR A 161 28.55 4.47 16.21
CA TYR A 161 29.92 4.59 15.72
C TYR A 161 30.54 5.95 16.08
N LYS A 162 29.81 7.05 15.85
CA LYS A 162 30.27 8.39 16.20
C LYS A 162 30.51 8.55 17.70
N LYS A 163 29.63 7.98 18.53
CA LYS A 163 29.80 7.99 19.99
C LYS A 163 31.08 7.24 20.41
N LYS A 164 31.34 6.07 19.83
CA LYS A 164 32.52 5.26 20.16
C LYS A 164 33.84 5.97 19.83
N ILE A 165 33.89 6.74 18.74
CA ILE A 165 35.07 7.57 18.41
C ILE A 165 35.28 8.63 19.48
N GLN A 166 34.21 9.35 19.85
CA GLN A 166 34.28 10.41 20.85
C GLN A 166 34.62 9.93 22.27
N ASP A 167 34.29 8.69 22.61
CA ASP A 167 34.63 8.09 23.91
C ASP A 167 36.10 7.55 23.97
N ASN A 168 36.79 7.48 22.83
CA ASN A 168 38.17 6.98 22.70
C ASN A 168 39.23 8.10 22.58
N ASP A 169 38.81 9.36 22.42
CA ASP A 169 39.64 10.57 22.46
C ASP A 169 39.62 11.18 23.87
#